data_AF-A0A929ZK61-F1
#
_entry.id   AF-A0A929ZK61-F1
#
_cell.length_a   1.000
_cell.length_b   1.000
_cell.length_c   1.000
_cell.angle_alpha   90.00
_cell.angle_beta   90.00
_cell.angle_gamma   90.00
#
_symmetry.space_group_name_H-M   'P 1'
#
loop_
_entity.id
_entity.type
_entity.pdbx_description
1 polymer ?
#
loop_
_entity_poly.entity_id
_entity_poly.type
_entity_poly.pdbx_seq_one_letter_code
_entity_poly.pdbx_strand_id
1 'polypeptide(L)'
;MKIDKTSGVYKACMLGILCAVCGILLSTVNAITAPIIQENALASVKSSLEQIYPGATFTDVTEDKIGLLELKDGEETLIDGIYNAEGKGTIFTLHSTGYNADGFKFMIAYNNDGSVAGY
;
A
#
# COMPACT_ATOMS: atom_id res chain seq x y z
N MET A 1 14.46 34.27 -33.77
CA MET A 1 13.77 34.81 -32.57
C MET A 1 14.60 34.46 -31.34
N LYS A 2 15.40 35.40 -30.82
CA LYS A 2 16.17 35.17 -29.58
C LYS A 2 15.20 35.37 -28.42
N ILE A 3 14.82 34.29 -27.74
CA ILE A 3 14.04 34.40 -26.51
C ILE A 3 14.96 35.05 -25.47
N ASP A 4 14.56 36.21 -24.97
CA ASP A 4 15.29 36.92 -23.92
C ASP A 4 15.23 36.09 -22.63
N LYS A 5 16.40 35.66 -22.14
CA LYS A 5 16.55 34.80 -20.95
C LYS A 5 16.05 35.48 -19.66
N THR A 6 15.80 36.79 -19.70
CA THR A 6 15.33 37.61 -18.58
C THR A 6 13.80 37.76 -18.58
N SER A 7 13.12 37.38 -19.67
CA SER A 7 11.67 37.51 -19.83
C SER A 7 10.89 36.49 -18.99
N GLY A 8 9.77 36.92 -18.39
CA GLY A 8 8.88 36.04 -17.61
C GLY A 8 8.34 34.86 -18.42
N VAL A 9 8.16 35.02 -19.73
CA VAL A 9 7.70 33.95 -20.65
C VAL A 9 8.75 32.86 -20.82
N TYR A 10 10.05 33.22 -20.85
CA TYR A 10 11.15 32.26 -20.90
C TYR A 10 11.19 31.39 -19.65
N LYS A 11 11.05 32.01 -18.47
CA LYS A 11 11.03 31.31 -17.19
C LYS A 11 9.82 30.38 -17.06
N ALA A 12 8.64 30.82 -17.51
CA ALA A 12 7.42 30.00 -17.50
C ALA A 12 7.55 28.78 -18.43
N CYS A 13 8.06 28.96 -19.65
CA CYS A 13 8.33 27.84 -20.56
C CYS A 13 9.38 26.88 -20.01
N MET A 14 10.48 27.39 -19.45
CA MET A 14 11.53 26.57 -18.85
C MET A 14 11.00 25.76 -17.66
N LEU A 15 10.18 26.38 -16.79
CA LEU A 15 9.55 25.69 -15.67
C LEU A 15 8.55 24.63 -16.15
N GLY A 16 7.73 24.94 -17.17
CA GLY A 16 6.79 23.97 -17.75
C GLY A 16 7.49 22.74 -18.31
N ILE A 17 8.61 22.92 -19.01
CA ILE A 17 9.43 21.81 -19.53
C ILE A 17 10.04 21.01 -18.39
N LEU A 18 10.58 21.68 -17.36
CA LEU A 18 11.14 20.99 -16.19
C LEU A 18 10.08 20.15 -15.47
N CYS A 19 8.89 20.72 -15.23
CA CYS A 19 7.77 20.01 -14.61
C CYS A 19 7.31 18.81 -15.46
N ALA A 20 7.28 18.94 -16.78
CA ALA A 20 6.93 17.83 -17.67
C ALA A 20 7.94 16.69 -17.57
N VAL A 21 9.25 16.99 -17.57
CA VAL A 21 10.31 15.99 -17.40
C VAL A 21 10.23 15.32 -16.03
N CYS A 22 10.08 16.09 -14.95
CA CYS A 22 9.91 15.55 -13.61
C CYS A 22 8.66 14.67 -13.50
N GLY A 23 7.53 15.08 -14.08
CA GLY A 23 6.29 14.30 -14.08
C GLY A 23 6.45 12.96 -14.81
N ILE A 24 7.13 12.94 -15.96
CA ILE A 24 7.41 11.70 -16.70
C ILE A 24 8.34 10.77 -15.89
N LEU A 25 9.38 11.32 -15.25
CA LEU A 25 10.27 10.53 -14.41
C LEU A 25 9.49 9.93 -13.23
N LEU A 26 8.76 10.75 -12.46
CA LEU A 26 7.96 10.28 -11.32
C LEU A 26 6.91 9.24 -11.74
N SER A 27 6.25 9.43 -12.88
CA SER A 27 5.29 8.46 -13.40
C SER A 27 5.96 7.12 -13.75
N THR A 28 7.15 7.16 -14.35
CA THR A 28 7.91 5.96 -14.70
C THR A 28 8.41 5.22 -13.45
N VAL A 29 9.00 5.95 -12.48
CA VAL A 29 9.39 5.31 -11.22
C VAL A 29 8.18 4.80 -10.46
N ASN A 30 7.05 5.51 -10.41
CA ASN A 30 5.85 4.97 -9.78
C ASN A 30 5.34 3.71 -10.49
N ALA A 31 5.38 3.64 -11.81
CA ALA A 31 4.95 2.47 -12.57
C ALA A 31 5.86 1.24 -12.35
N ILE A 32 7.16 1.43 -12.14
CA ILE A 32 8.12 0.35 -11.83
C ILE A 32 8.09 0.00 -10.33
N THR A 33 7.96 1.01 -9.48
CA THR A 33 8.04 0.88 -8.03
C THR A 33 6.73 0.33 -7.46
N ALA A 34 5.56 0.63 -8.05
CA ALA A 34 4.28 0.08 -7.63
C ALA A 34 4.25 -1.47 -7.59
N PRO A 35 4.62 -2.21 -8.65
CA PRO A 35 4.65 -3.67 -8.60
C PRO A 35 5.74 -4.19 -7.66
N ILE A 36 6.88 -3.49 -7.55
CA ILE A 36 7.98 -3.87 -6.65
C ILE A 36 7.61 -3.62 -5.18
N ILE A 37 6.81 -2.60 -4.87
CA ILE A 37 6.25 -2.36 -3.54
C ILE A 37 5.21 -3.42 -3.23
N GLN A 38 4.34 -3.79 -4.17
CA GLN A 38 3.40 -4.90 -3.97
C GLN A 38 4.14 -6.21 -3.70
N GLU A 39 5.19 -6.52 -4.46
CA GLU A 39 5.98 -7.74 -4.32
C GLU A 39 6.85 -7.73 -3.04
N ASN A 40 7.43 -6.59 -2.66
CA ASN A 40 8.21 -6.46 -1.42
C ASN A 40 7.33 -6.34 -0.17
N ALA A 41 6.15 -5.72 -0.25
CA ALA A 41 5.17 -5.74 0.82
C ALA A 41 4.71 -7.18 1.05
N LEU A 42 4.40 -7.91 -0.02
CA LEU A 42 4.16 -9.35 0.08
C LEU A 42 5.38 -10.07 0.65
N ALA A 43 6.61 -9.84 0.21
CA ALA A 43 7.78 -10.53 0.74
C ALA A 43 8.05 -10.23 2.24
N SER A 44 7.89 -8.97 2.66
CA SER A 44 8.08 -8.54 4.05
C SER A 44 7.02 -9.11 4.98
N VAL A 45 5.79 -9.29 4.49
CA VAL A 45 4.69 -9.83 5.28
C VAL A 45 4.61 -11.35 5.15
N LYS A 46 5.04 -11.92 4.01
CA LYS A 46 4.99 -13.35 3.67
C LYS A 46 5.72 -14.23 4.68
N SER A 47 6.87 -13.79 5.20
CA SER A 47 7.54 -14.55 6.27
C SER A 47 6.64 -14.70 7.50
N SER A 48 5.84 -13.69 7.81
CA SER A 48 4.88 -13.71 8.92
C SER A 48 3.59 -14.45 8.54
N LEU A 49 3.11 -14.31 7.30
CA LEU A 49 1.96 -15.08 6.80
C LEU A 49 2.27 -16.60 6.80
N GLU A 50 3.49 -16.98 6.40
CA GLU A 50 3.98 -18.37 6.42
C GLU A 50 4.13 -18.94 7.85
N GLN A 51 4.38 -18.10 8.85
CA GLN A 51 4.36 -18.55 10.26
C GLN A 51 2.97 -18.97 10.71
N ILE A 52 1.93 -18.29 10.25
CA ILE A 52 0.53 -18.59 10.58
C ILE A 52 0.01 -19.75 9.74
N TYR A 53 0.18 -19.69 8.42
CA TYR A 53 -0.27 -20.70 7.48
C TYR A 53 0.90 -21.21 6.63
N PRO A 54 1.72 -22.15 7.15
CA PRO A 54 2.87 -22.66 6.42
C PRO A 54 2.43 -23.34 5.11
N GLY A 55 3.14 -23.01 4.02
CA GLY A 55 2.93 -23.56 2.69
C GLY A 55 1.61 -23.17 2.01
N ALA A 56 0.92 -22.13 2.49
CA ALA A 56 -0.29 -21.62 1.84
C ALA A 56 0.05 -20.64 0.71
N THR A 57 -0.81 -20.60 -0.31
CA THR A 57 -0.80 -19.55 -1.32
C THR A 57 -1.56 -18.35 -0.76
N PHE A 58 -0.90 -17.20 -0.70
CA PHE A 58 -1.50 -15.95 -0.24
C PHE A 58 -1.81 -15.04 -1.42
N THR A 59 -3.05 -14.55 -1.47
CA THR A 59 -3.50 -13.56 -2.43
C THR A 59 -3.87 -12.29 -1.70
N ASP A 60 -3.29 -11.16 -2.10
CA ASP A 60 -3.71 -9.85 -1.60
C ASP A 60 -5.07 -9.49 -2.20
N VAL A 61 -6.06 -9.28 -1.32
CA VAL A 61 -7.43 -8.88 -1.67
C VAL A 61 -7.81 -7.58 -0.98
N THR A 62 -6.81 -6.78 -0.58
CA THR A 62 -6.99 -5.53 0.16
C THR A 62 -7.85 -4.57 -0.64
N GLU A 63 -7.48 -4.26 -1.89
CA GLU A 63 -8.21 -3.29 -2.72
C GLU A 63 -9.67 -3.69 -2.95
N ASP A 64 -9.94 -4.99 -3.14
CA ASP A 64 -11.29 -5.50 -3.40
C ASP A 64 -12.20 -5.46 -2.15
N LYS A 65 -11.62 -5.66 -0.96
CA LYS A 65 -12.40 -5.83 0.28
C LYS A 65 -12.38 -4.62 1.19
N ILE A 66 -11.39 -3.76 1.11
CA ILE A 66 -11.28 -2.57 1.97
C ILE A 66 -12.43 -1.58 1.71
N GLY A 67 -12.91 -1.50 0.47
CA GLY A 67 -14.06 -0.67 0.09
C GLY A 67 -15.42 -1.20 0.57
N LEU A 68 -15.48 -2.41 1.13
CA LEU A 68 -16.69 -2.98 1.74
C LEU A 68 -16.83 -2.64 3.23
N LEU A 69 -15.83 -1.96 3.81
CA LEU A 69 -15.86 -1.55 5.20
C LEU A 69 -16.77 -0.32 5.35
N GLU A 70 -17.90 -0.49 6.04
CA GLU A 70 -18.74 0.63 6.46
C GLU A 70 -18.11 1.29 7.70
N LEU A 71 -17.33 2.35 7.48
CA LEU A 71 -16.79 3.17 8.55
C LEU A 71 -17.80 4.23 8.95
N LYS A 72 -17.90 4.50 10.26
CA LYS A 72 -18.66 5.65 10.75
C LYS A 72 -17.91 6.94 10.40
N ASP A 73 -18.66 8.02 10.19
CA ASP A 73 -18.09 9.34 9.92
C ASP A 73 -17.05 9.71 10.99
N GLY A 74 -15.80 9.95 10.55
CA GLY A 74 -14.68 10.32 11.41
C GLY A 74 -13.81 9.16 11.92
N GLU A 75 -14.08 7.91 11.53
CA GLU A 75 -13.19 6.77 11.84
C GLU A 75 -12.19 6.50 10.70
N GLU A 76 -10.92 6.36 11.06
CA GLU A 76 -9.87 5.97 10.12
C GLU A 76 -9.87 4.45 9.90
N THR A 77 -9.55 4.03 8.67
CA THR A 77 -9.35 2.62 8.36
C THR A 77 -8.12 2.10 9.10
N LEU A 78 -8.33 1.26 10.11
CA LEU A 78 -7.25 0.61 10.86
C LEU A 78 -6.66 -0.61 10.16
N ILE A 79 -7.24 -1.04 9.04
CA ILE A 79 -6.80 -2.20 8.26
C ILE A 79 -5.80 -1.73 7.20
N ASP A 80 -4.55 -2.19 7.33
CA ASP A 80 -3.48 -1.96 6.36
C ASP A 80 -3.51 -2.95 5.19
N GLY A 81 -4.06 -4.15 5.40
CA GLY A 81 -4.04 -5.20 4.39
C GLY A 81 -4.93 -6.40 4.70
N ILE A 82 -5.40 -7.08 3.66
CA ILE A 82 -6.25 -8.28 3.73
C ILE A 82 -5.68 -9.33 2.77
N TYR A 83 -5.19 -10.44 3.32
CA TYR A 83 -4.58 -11.53 2.57
C TYR A 83 -5.42 -12.79 2.70
N ASN A 84 -5.82 -13.38 1.57
CA ASN A 84 -6.53 -14.65 1.56
C ASN A 84 -5.53 -15.80 1.43
N ALA A 85 -5.59 -16.78 2.34
CA ALA A 85 -4.83 -18.02 2.29
C ALA A 85 -5.73 -19.12 1.70
N GLU A 86 -5.40 -19.58 0.50
CA GLU A 86 -6.25 -20.50 -0.27
C GLU A 86 -6.60 -21.77 0.53
N GLY A 87 -7.91 -21.98 0.75
CA GLY A 87 -8.44 -23.14 1.47
C GLY A 87 -8.24 -23.14 2.99
N LYS A 88 -7.55 -22.15 3.59
CA LYS A 88 -7.31 -22.09 5.03
C LYS A 88 -8.07 -20.97 5.73
N GLY A 89 -7.99 -19.74 5.21
CA GLY A 89 -8.58 -18.59 5.91
C GLY A 89 -8.12 -17.24 5.38
N THR A 90 -8.37 -16.18 6.14
CA THR A 90 -8.00 -14.80 5.77
C THR A 90 -7.19 -14.16 6.89
N ILE A 91 -6.15 -13.41 6.52
CA ILE A 91 -5.26 -12.69 7.41
C ILE A 91 -5.49 -11.19 7.22
N PHE A 92 -5.66 -10.47 8.32
CA PHE A 92 -5.83 -9.03 8.36
C PHE A 92 -4.58 -8.40 8.99
N THR A 93 -4.01 -7.42 8.32
CA THR A 93 -2.95 -6.58 8.88
C THR A 93 -3.58 -5.29 9.36
N LEU A 94 -3.31 -4.92 10.60
CA LEU A 94 -3.93 -3.81 11.29
C LEU A 94 -2.84 -2.89 11.83
N HIS A 95 -3.10 -1.59 11.81
CA HIS A 95 -2.33 -0.61 12.55
C HIS A 95 -3.18 0.00 13.65
N SER A 96 -2.54 0.35 14.77
CA SER A 96 -3.17 1.09 15.85
C SER A 96 -2.23 2.18 16.32
N THR A 97 -2.78 3.38 16.48
CA THR A 97 -2.10 4.52 17.09
C THR A 97 -1.99 4.26 18.60
N GLY A 98 -0.79 3.87 19.02
CA GLY A 98 -0.43 3.72 20.43
C GLY A 98 0.05 5.04 21.05
N TYR A 99 0.60 4.95 22.27
CA TYR A 99 1.18 6.10 22.98
C TYR A 99 2.42 6.71 22.28
N ASN A 100 3.11 5.93 21.43
CA ASN A 100 4.25 6.39 20.65
C ASN A 100 3.79 6.81 19.24
N ALA A 101 4.44 7.83 18.67
CA ALA A 101 4.09 8.43 17.39
C ALA A 101 4.08 7.43 16.20
N ASP A 102 4.85 6.34 16.30
CA ASP A 102 4.97 5.33 15.24
C ASP A 102 3.88 4.23 15.28
N GLY A 103 3.07 4.19 16.34
CA GLY A 103 2.00 3.18 16.50
C GLY A 103 2.48 1.74 16.59
N PHE A 104 1.54 0.80 16.50
CA PHE A 104 1.80 -0.65 16.43
C PHE A 104 1.14 -1.24 15.20
N LYS A 105 1.83 -2.19 14.56
CA LYS A 105 1.27 -3.01 13.48
C LYS A 105 1.22 -4.45 13.92
N PHE A 106 0.09 -5.11 13.68
CA PHE A 106 -0.13 -6.51 14.04
C PHE A 106 -0.96 -7.22 12.97
N MET A 107 -0.84 -8.54 12.92
CA MET A 107 -1.62 -9.39 12.02
C MET A 107 -2.58 -10.23 12.85
N ILE A 108 -3.74 -10.54 12.30
CA ILE A 108 -4.69 -11.47 12.90
C ILE A 108 -5.24 -12.34 11.78
N ALA A 109 -5.17 -13.65 11.97
CA ALA A 109 -5.65 -14.63 11.03
C ALA A 109 -6.91 -15.31 11.54
N TYR A 110 -7.87 -15.45 10.64
CA TYR A 110 -9.09 -16.22 10.86
C TYR A 110 -9.11 -17.42 9.93
N ASN A 111 -9.51 -18.57 10.44
CA ASN A 111 -9.86 -19.75 9.64
C ASN A 111 -11.20 -19.51 8.94
N ASN A 112 -11.52 -20.34 7.94
CA ASN A 112 -12.79 -20.28 7.21
C ASN A 112 -14.04 -20.50 8.09
N ASP A 113 -13.89 -21.08 9.28
CA ASP A 113 -14.97 -21.27 10.26
C ASP A 113 -15.15 -20.09 11.23
N GLY A 114 -14.37 -19.01 11.05
CA GLY A 114 -14.39 -17.83 11.91
C GLY A 114 -13.58 -17.97 13.20
N SER A 115 -12.93 -19.11 13.44
CA SER A 115 -12.00 -19.26 14.57
C SER A 115 -10.69 -18.50 14.30
N VAL A 116 -10.03 -18.02 15.37
CA VAL A 116 -8.73 -17.36 15.27
C VAL A 116 -7.66 -18.42 15.03
N ALA A 117 -6.92 -18.28 13.94
CA ALA A 117 -5.84 -19.18 13.55
C ALA A 117 -4.48 -18.76 14.12
N GLY A 118 -4.27 -17.47 14.34
CA GLY A 118 -3.01 -16.91 14.86
C GLY A 118 -3.00 -15.38 14.79
N TYR A 119 -1.98 -14.78 15.40
CA TYR A 119 -1.70 -13.34 15.42
C TYR A 119 -0.19 -13.08 15.46
#